data_AF-A0A8I0GY51-F1
#
_entry.id   AF-A0A8I0GY51-F1
#
_cell.length_a   1.000
_cell.length_b   1.000
_cell.length_c   1.000
_cell.angle_alpha   90.00
_cell.angle_beta   90.00
_cell.angle_gamma   90.00
#
_symmetry.space_group_name_H-M   'P 1'
#
loop_
_entity.id
_entity.type
_entity.pdbx_description
1 polymer ?
#
loop_
_entity_poly.entity_id
_entity_poly.type
_entity_poly.pdbx_seq_one_letter_code
_entity_poly.pdbx_strand_id
1 'polypeptide(L)'
;MNTHLSIDLVNFDRAGLGRTIGKTLKCVSWPERQASECTWQLEIFWEGGTVWTVRSKPTMTESGHEMGALQIEESHESSLSPDFIRAILPIDDFVLAGYRIASALESNVISDCAISLIDGGGRELVISTAPASGAVSLCRWGEPRPKTEFDPSSFVWGLEVTK
;
A
#
# COMPACT_ATOMS: atom_id res chain seq x y z
N MET A 1 -22.18 -8.53 13.44
CA MET A 1 -20.74 -8.63 13.75
C MET A 1 -20.03 -8.23 12.48
N ASN A 2 -19.17 -7.22 12.51
CA ASN A 2 -18.53 -6.75 11.27
C ASN A 2 -17.39 -7.70 10.90
N THR A 3 -17.27 -8.03 9.61
CA THR A 3 -16.12 -8.77 9.07
C THR A 3 -14.98 -7.77 8.85
N HIS A 4 -13.82 -7.99 9.45
CA HIS A 4 -12.65 -7.12 9.26
C HIS A 4 -11.63 -7.81 8.34
N LEU A 5 -11.40 -7.19 7.19
CA LEU A 5 -10.34 -7.53 6.25
C LEU A 5 -9.11 -6.67 6.60
N SER A 6 -8.23 -7.20 7.45
CA SER A 6 -6.99 -6.53 7.80
C SER A 6 -5.98 -6.56 6.64
N ILE A 7 -5.00 -5.66 6.69
CA ILE A 7 -3.85 -5.72 5.80
C ILE A 7 -3.15 -7.07 5.95
N ASP A 8 -2.93 -7.76 4.83
CA ASP A 8 -2.31 -9.07 4.78
C ASP A 8 -0.80 -8.91 4.68
N LEU A 9 -0.07 -9.33 5.71
CA LEU A 9 1.40 -9.22 5.76
C LEU A 9 1.99 -10.60 5.47
N VAL A 10 2.76 -10.69 4.37
CA VAL A 10 3.35 -11.94 3.88
C VAL A 10 4.85 -11.92 4.10
N ASN A 11 5.38 -12.95 4.76
CA ASN A 11 6.79 -13.09 5.20
C ASN A 11 7.23 -12.16 6.34
N PHE A 12 6.34 -11.33 6.87
CA PHE A 12 6.61 -10.49 8.04
C PHE A 12 5.32 -10.17 8.81
N ASP A 13 5.47 -9.55 9.98
CA ASP A 13 4.38 -9.22 10.90
C ASP A 13 4.36 -7.72 11.24
N ARG A 14 3.46 -7.31 12.13
CA ARG A 14 3.38 -5.91 12.58
C ARG A 14 4.66 -5.44 13.28
N ALA A 15 5.38 -6.33 13.96
CA ALA A 15 6.70 -5.99 14.49
C ALA A 15 7.70 -5.76 13.34
N GLY A 16 7.59 -6.49 12.24
CA GLY A 16 8.32 -6.27 10.98
C GLY A 16 8.06 -4.91 10.36
N LEU A 17 6.79 -4.47 10.26
CA LEU A 17 6.46 -3.09 9.87
C LEU A 17 7.19 -2.06 10.77
N GLY A 18 7.17 -2.29 12.09
CA GLY A 18 7.89 -1.44 13.05
C GLY A 18 9.40 -1.45 12.89
N ARG A 19 10.02 -2.59 12.51
CA ARG A 19 11.46 -2.70 12.22
C ARG A 19 11.89 -1.91 10.98
N THR A 20 10.95 -1.51 10.13
CA THR A 20 11.21 -0.64 8.98
C THR A 20 11.33 0.83 9.38
N ILE A 21 10.87 1.23 10.57
CA ILE A 21 11.09 2.58 11.08
C ILE A 21 12.59 2.86 11.22
N GLY A 22 13.03 4.00 10.69
CA GLY A 22 14.42 4.41 10.56
C GLY A 22 15.11 3.93 9.30
N LYS A 23 14.46 3.10 8.46
CA LYS A 23 14.99 2.76 7.13
C LYS A 23 14.68 3.86 6.13
N THR A 24 15.59 4.05 5.20
CA THR A 24 15.44 4.97 4.07
C THR A 24 14.71 4.28 2.92
N LEU A 25 13.70 4.94 2.37
CA LEU A 25 13.02 4.51 1.16
C LEU A 25 13.79 5.04 -0.05
N LYS A 26 14.19 4.16 -0.96
CA LYS A 26 15.05 4.48 -2.11
C LYS A 26 14.23 4.86 -3.35
N CYS A 27 13.25 4.02 -3.67
CA CYS A 27 12.36 4.25 -4.80
C CYS A 27 11.10 3.42 -4.68
N VAL A 28 10.15 3.78 -5.54
CA VAL A 28 8.94 3.01 -5.77
C VAL A 28 8.91 2.64 -7.26
N SER A 29 8.52 1.41 -7.60
CA SER A 29 8.39 0.99 -8.99
C SER A 29 7.09 0.25 -9.26
N TRP A 30 6.60 0.33 -10.48
CA TRP A 30 5.41 -0.39 -10.94
C TRP A 30 5.51 -0.67 -12.45
N PRO A 31 4.74 -1.62 -12.99
CA PRO A 31 4.66 -1.83 -14.44
C PRO A 31 4.19 -0.57 -15.18
N GLU A 32 4.92 -0.12 -16.18
CA GLU A 32 4.56 1.07 -16.98
C GLU A 32 3.32 0.81 -17.86
N ARG A 33 3.11 -0.45 -18.26
CA ARG A 33 1.95 -0.90 -19.03
C ARG A 33 1.40 -2.17 -18.42
N GLN A 34 0.07 -2.27 -18.37
CA GLN A 34 -0.61 -3.48 -17.91
C GLN A 34 -0.76 -4.48 -19.04
N ALA A 35 -0.29 -5.70 -18.80
CA ALA A 35 -0.87 -6.88 -19.42
C ALA A 35 -2.07 -7.32 -18.56
N SER A 36 -3.06 -7.95 -19.17
CA SER A 36 -4.21 -8.56 -18.47
C SER A 36 -3.80 -9.57 -17.38
N GLU A 37 -2.58 -10.10 -17.45
CA GLU A 37 -2.01 -11.05 -16.50
C GLU A 37 -1.34 -10.37 -15.30
N CYS A 38 -1.06 -9.06 -15.39
CA CYS A 38 -0.43 -8.32 -14.32
C CYS A 38 -1.50 -7.72 -13.41
N THR A 39 -1.85 -8.45 -12.36
CA THR A 39 -2.54 -7.88 -11.20
C THR A 39 -1.75 -6.66 -10.77
N TRP A 40 -2.34 -5.47 -10.79
CA TRP A 40 -1.60 -4.23 -10.51
C TRP A 40 -0.88 -4.36 -9.16
N GLN A 41 0.42 -4.11 -9.19
CA GLN A 41 1.26 -4.17 -8.00
C GLN A 41 2.30 -3.07 -8.05
N LEU A 42 2.75 -2.68 -6.88
CA LEU A 42 3.75 -1.65 -6.67
C LEU A 42 4.84 -2.22 -5.77
N GLU A 43 6.10 -1.94 -6.09
CA GLU A 43 7.25 -2.34 -5.29
C GLU A 43 7.85 -1.11 -4.60
N ILE A 44 8.09 -1.22 -3.30
CA ILE A 44 8.83 -0.23 -2.52
C ILE A 44 10.21 -0.81 -2.24
N PHE A 45 11.24 -0.08 -2.64
CA PHE A 45 12.63 -0.47 -2.39
C PHE A 45 13.16 0.31 -1.21
N TRP A 46 13.60 -0.40 -0.19
CA TRP A 46 14.29 0.15 0.95
C TRP A 46 15.80 0.10 0.73
N GLU A 47 16.54 1.06 1.32
CA GLU A 47 17.97 0.91 1.47
C GLU A 47 18.29 -0.37 2.27
N GLY A 48 19.36 -1.05 1.89
CA GLY A 48 19.71 -2.38 2.44
C GLY A 48 19.07 -3.56 1.70
N GLY A 49 18.26 -3.32 0.66
CA GLY A 49 17.83 -4.36 -0.28
C GLY A 49 16.53 -5.08 0.07
N THR A 50 15.82 -4.65 1.13
CA THR A 50 14.44 -5.10 1.36
C THR A 50 13.52 -4.53 0.28
N VAL A 51 12.64 -5.36 -0.25
CA VAL A 51 11.59 -4.97 -1.19
C VAL A 51 10.24 -5.31 -0.58
N TRP A 52 9.31 -4.35 -0.63
CA TRP A 52 7.91 -4.61 -0.33
C TRP A 52 7.10 -4.63 -1.61
N THR A 53 6.49 -5.77 -1.92
CA THR A 53 5.49 -5.84 -3.00
C THR A 53 4.12 -5.58 -2.40
N VAL A 54 3.45 -4.55 -2.88
CA VAL A 54 2.11 -4.14 -2.47
C VAL A 54 1.10 -4.49 -3.55
N ARG A 55 0.04 -5.21 -3.18
CA ARG A 55 -1.03 -5.67 -4.07
C ARG A 55 -2.40 -5.40 -3.46
N SER A 56 -3.42 -5.34 -4.31
CA SER A 56 -4.81 -5.42 -3.85
C SER A 56 -5.23 -6.88 -3.68
N LYS A 57 -5.94 -7.16 -2.60
CA LYS A 57 -6.65 -8.42 -2.33
C LYS A 57 -8.15 -8.12 -2.36
N PRO A 58 -8.83 -8.26 -3.52
CA PRO A 58 -10.24 -7.97 -3.64
C PRO A 58 -11.09 -9.01 -2.89
N THR A 59 -12.22 -8.58 -2.36
CA THR A 59 -13.24 -9.41 -1.72
C THR A 59 -14.62 -8.85 -2.08
N MET A 60 -15.57 -9.74 -2.38
CA MET A 60 -16.96 -9.34 -2.62
C MET A 60 -17.72 -9.27 -1.30
N THR A 61 -18.39 -8.13 -1.05
CA THR A 61 -19.29 -7.99 0.10
C THR A 61 -20.64 -8.65 -0.18
N GLU A 62 -21.44 -8.88 0.87
CA GLU A 62 -22.80 -9.42 0.75
C GLU A 62 -23.73 -8.52 -0.09
N SER A 63 -23.42 -7.23 -0.17
CA SER A 63 -24.14 -6.24 -0.97
C SER A 63 -23.81 -6.30 -2.47
N GLY A 64 -22.82 -7.10 -2.86
CA GLY A 64 -22.34 -7.20 -4.25
C GLY A 64 -21.32 -6.12 -4.63
N HIS A 65 -20.91 -5.24 -3.72
CA HIS A 65 -19.78 -4.33 -3.93
C HIS A 65 -18.44 -5.07 -3.73
N GLU A 66 -17.48 -4.80 -4.60
CA GLU A 66 -16.09 -5.23 -4.41
C GLU A 66 -15.41 -4.32 -3.38
N MET A 67 -14.54 -4.88 -2.53
CA MET A 67 -13.66 -4.14 -1.64
C MET A 67 -12.24 -4.70 -1.76
N GLY A 68 -11.24 -3.81 -1.87
CA GLY A 68 -9.84 -4.20 -1.80
C GLY A 68 -9.30 -4.08 -0.37
N ALA A 69 -8.65 -5.12 0.14
CA ALA A 69 -7.69 -5.01 1.24
C ALA A 69 -6.27 -4.92 0.67
N LEU A 70 -5.35 -4.27 1.38
CA LEU A 70 -3.95 -4.32 0.98
C LEU A 70 -3.32 -5.66 1.37
N GLN A 71 -2.46 -6.17 0.50
CA GLN A 71 -1.48 -7.20 0.82
C GLN A 71 -0.08 -6.59 0.63
N ILE A 72 0.79 -6.78 1.61
CA ILE A 72 2.20 -6.39 1.54
C ILE A 72 3.03 -7.64 1.76
N GLU A 73 3.92 -7.92 0.80
CA GLU A 73 4.87 -9.03 0.86
C GLU A 73 6.29 -8.48 0.99
N GLU A 74 7.03 -8.97 1.99
CA GLU A 74 8.44 -8.65 2.16
C GLU A 74 9.32 -9.69 1.46
N SER A 75 10.30 -9.22 0.68
CA SER A 75 11.29 -10.03 -0.01
C SER A 75 12.65 -9.30 -0.06
N HIS A 76 13.66 -9.99 -0.60
CA HIS A 76 14.98 -9.42 -0.92
C HIS A 76 15.21 -9.23 -2.42
N GLU A 77 14.21 -9.53 -3.23
CA GLU A 77 14.25 -9.44 -4.68
C GLU A 77 12.91 -8.94 -5.22
N SER A 78 12.97 -8.31 -6.39
CA SER A 78 11.78 -7.87 -7.13
C SER A 78 10.90 -9.07 -7.47
N SER A 79 9.61 -9.00 -7.17
CA SER A 79 8.62 -9.97 -7.65
C SER A 79 8.13 -9.65 -9.06
N LEU A 80 8.30 -8.40 -9.54
CA LEU A 80 8.04 -8.06 -10.93
C LEU A 80 9.01 -8.78 -11.87
N SER A 81 8.48 -9.33 -12.96
CA SER A 81 9.32 -9.92 -14.03
C SER A 81 10.32 -8.87 -14.56
N PRO A 82 11.57 -9.24 -14.86
CA PRO A 82 12.54 -8.36 -15.51
C PRO A 82 12.10 -7.95 -16.92
N ASP A 83 11.20 -8.69 -17.55
CA ASP A 83 10.73 -8.42 -18.91
C ASP A 83 9.72 -7.27 -18.99
N PHE A 84 9.16 -6.83 -17.86
CA PHE A 84 8.26 -5.69 -17.83
C PHE A 84 9.02 -4.38 -17.87
N ILE A 85 8.57 -3.46 -18.73
CA ILE A 85 8.99 -2.06 -18.67
C ILE A 85 8.43 -1.46 -17.37
N ARG A 86 9.31 -0.87 -16.56
CA ARG A 86 8.98 -0.33 -15.24
C ARG A 86 8.97 1.17 -15.26
N ALA A 87 7.92 1.76 -14.71
CA ALA A 87 7.98 3.11 -14.21
C ALA A 87 8.68 3.07 -12.84
N ILE A 88 9.65 3.96 -12.64
CA ILE A 88 10.41 4.09 -11.40
C ILE A 88 10.31 5.52 -10.92
N LEU A 89 9.90 5.69 -9.67
CA LEU A 89 9.92 6.96 -8.95
C LEU A 89 11.04 6.89 -7.91
N PRO A 90 12.19 7.53 -8.15
CA PRO A 90 13.20 7.77 -7.12
C PRO A 90 12.62 8.59 -5.98
N ILE A 91 13.01 8.29 -4.74
CA ILE A 91 12.58 9.02 -3.56
C ILE A 91 13.83 9.45 -2.80
N ASP A 92 14.03 10.77 -2.71
CA ASP A 92 15.21 11.34 -2.07
C ASP A 92 14.94 11.65 -0.59
N ASP A 93 15.89 11.23 0.25
CA ASP A 93 15.98 11.53 1.69
C ASP A 93 14.74 11.16 2.53
N PHE A 94 13.98 10.13 2.14
CA PHE A 94 12.80 9.69 2.89
C PHE A 94 13.16 8.63 3.93
N VAL A 95 13.34 9.04 5.18
CA VAL A 95 13.56 8.12 6.31
C VAL A 95 12.25 7.88 7.04
N LEU A 96 11.76 6.65 7.01
CA LEU A 96 10.47 6.29 7.62
C LEU A 96 10.52 6.58 9.13
N ALA A 97 9.67 7.47 9.62
CA ALA A 97 9.51 7.78 11.04
C ALA A 97 8.28 7.10 11.66
N GLY A 98 7.27 6.84 10.83
CA GLY A 98 6.07 6.13 11.26
C GLY A 98 5.14 5.75 10.11
N TYR A 99 4.05 5.07 10.45
CA TYR A 99 3.02 4.70 9.49
C TYR A 99 1.61 4.75 10.09
N ARG A 100 0.61 4.86 9.22
CA ARG A 100 -0.82 4.78 9.54
C ARG A 100 -1.52 3.83 8.59
N ILE A 101 -2.57 3.16 9.05
CA ILE A 101 -3.40 2.28 8.22
C ILE A 101 -4.78 2.92 8.09
N ALA A 102 -5.29 3.02 6.87
CA ALA A 102 -6.65 3.48 6.62
C ALA A 102 -7.57 2.29 6.39
N SER A 103 -8.78 2.39 6.94
CA SER A 103 -9.84 1.43 6.69
C SER A 103 -11.07 2.10 6.07
N ALA A 104 -11.75 1.38 5.18
CA ALA A 104 -13.06 1.72 4.63
C ALA A 104 -14.14 0.80 5.23
N LEU A 105 -15.38 1.29 5.31
CA LEU A 105 -16.54 0.53 5.80
C LEU A 105 -17.61 0.46 4.72
N GLU A 106 -18.07 -0.74 4.40
CA GLU A 106 -19.19 -0.98 3.48
C GLU A 106 -20.00 -2.19 3.96
N SER A 107 -21.32 -2.03 4.14
CA SER A 107 -22.25 -3.14 4.40
C SER A 107 -21.79 -4.17 5.46
N ASN A 108 -21.27 -3.71 6.62
CA ASN A 108 -20.70 -4.51 7.73
C ASN A 108 -19.32 -5.14 7.47
N VAL A 109 -18.63 -4.75 6.40
CA VAL A 109 -17.24 -5.12 6.12
C VAL A 109 -16.33 -3.91 6.36
N ILE A 110 -15.31 -4.08 7.19
CA ILE A 110 -14.23 -3.10 7.37
C ILE A 110 -13.02 -3.62 6.59
N SER A 111 -12.41 -2.80 5.72
CA SER A 111 -11.24 -3.20 4.92
C SER A 111 -10.07 -2.23 5.10
N ASP A 112 -8.91 -2.74 5.53
CA ASP A 112 -7.65 -2.00 5.59
C ASP A 112 -7.12 -1.82 4.16
N CYS A 113 -7.43 -0.68 3.57
CA CYS A 113 -7.30 -0.41 2.13
C CYS A 113 -6.25 0.63 1.81
N ALA A 114 -5.61 1.26 2.81
CA ALA A 114 -4.44 2.11 2.58
C ALA A 114 -3.40 2.00 3.69
N ILE A 115 -2.14 2.24 3.32
CA ILE A 115 -1.03 2.50 4.24
C ILE A 115 -0.42 3.85 3.91
N SER A 116 -0.22 4.69 4.92
CA SER A 116 0.52 5.94 4.82
C SER A 116 1.88 5.74 5.48
N LEU A 117 2.95 5.93 4.72
CA LEU A 117 4.32 5.97 5.20
C LEU A 117 4.69 7.43 5.46
N ILE A 118 5.25 7.73 6.62
CA ILE A 118 5.47 9.11 7.08
C ILE A 118 6.94 9.27 7.47
N ASP A 119 7.62 10.26 6.91
CA ASP A 119 8.99 10.58 7.29
C ASP A 119 9.08 11.56 8.48
N GLY A 120 10.28 11.78 8.99
CA GLY A 120 10.52 12.70 10.12
C GLY A 120 10.24 14.18 9.80
N GLY A 121 10.13 14.53 8.52
CA GLY A 121 9.75 15.86 8.06
C GLY A 121 8.24 16.03 7.84
N GLY A 122 7.45 14.97 8.05
CA GLY A 122 6.01 14.96 7.83
C GLY A 122 5.59 14.75 6.37
N ARG A 123 6.50 14.39 5.47
CA ARG A 123 6.13 13.94 4.12
C ARG A 123 5.42 12.60 4.22
N GLU A 124 4.28 12.50 3.56
CA GLU A 124 3.49 11.26 3.50
C GLU A 124 3.56 10.65 2.09
N LEU A 125 3.75 9.34 2.05
CA LEU A 125 3.56 8.51 0.87
C LEU A 125 2.40 7.57 1.14
N VAL A 126 1.28 7.77 0.45
CA VAL A 126 0.07 6.97 0.65
C VAL A 126 -0.04 5.95 -0.47
N ILE A 127 -0.18 4.69 -0.09
CA ILE A 127 -0.48 3.60 -1.01
C ILE A 127 -1.86 3.09 -0.64
N SER A 128 -2.77 3.10 -1.60
CA SER A 128 -4.16 2.72 -1.38
C SER A 128 -4.68 1.84 -2.51
N THR A 129 -5.56 0.90 -2.20
CA THR A 129 -6.31 0.18 -3.21
C THR A 129 -7.72 0.76 -3.37
N ALA A 130 -8.20 0.81 -4.61
CA ALA A 130 -9.60 1.05 -4.90
C ALA A 130 -10.39 -0.27 -4.80
N PRO A 131 -11.72 -0.24 -4.74
CA PRO A 131 -12.54 -1.41 -5.05
C PRO A 131 -12.43 -1.71 -6.55
N ALA A 132 -11.31 -2.26 -6.98
CA ALA A 132 -11.11 -2.78 -8.33
C ALA A 132 -10.04 -3.86 -8.29
N SER A 133 -10.31 -5.00 -8.94
CA SER A 133 -9.42 -6.16 -8.87
C SER A 133 -7.99 -5.80 -9.29
N GLY A 134 -7.09 -5.93 -8.32
CA GLY A 134 -5.66 -5.72 -8.49
C GLY A 134 -5.17 -4.29 -8.27
N ALA A 135 -5.93 -3.22 -8.57
CA ALA A 135 -5.38 -1.87 -8.61
C ALA A 135 -4.89 -1.32 -7.25
N VAL A 136 -3.62 -0.92 -7.19
CA VAL A 136 -3.04 -0.08 -6.13
C VAL A 136 -2.60 1.26 -6.72
N SER A 137 -2.86 2.33 -5.98
CA SER A 137 -2.53 3.71 -6.33
C SER A 137 -1.52 4.27 -5.36
N LEU A 138 -0.64 5.14 -5.87
CA LEU A 138 0.37 5.87 -5.11
C LEU A 138 0.01 7.35 -5.10
N CYS A 139 0.02 7.96 -3.91
CA CYS A 139 -0.07 9.41 -3.73
C CYS A 139 1.18 9.90 -3.02
N ARG A 140 1.86 10.88 -3.59
CA ARG A 140 2.99 11.52 -2.93
C ARG A 140 2.55 12.73 -2.10
N TRP A 141 3.46 13.22 -1.26
CA TRP A 141 3.26 14.44 -0.50
C TRP A 141 2.90 15.61 -1.43
N GLY A 142 1.88 16.38 -1.05
CA GLY A 142 1.41 17.53 -1.85
C GLY A 142 0.60 17.17 -3.11
N GLU A 143 0.46 15.88 -3.46
CA GLU A 143 -0.51 15.45 -4.46
C GLU A 143 -1.88 15.20 -3.83
N PRO A 144 -2.97 15.42 -4.59
CA PRO A 144 -4.29 15.03 -4.14
C PRO A 144 -4.35 13.51 -4.00
N ARG A 145 -4.94 13.03 -2.90
CA ARG A 145 -5.17 11.60 -2.69
C ARG A 145 -5.98 11.02 -3.87
N PRO A 146 -5.63 9.82 -4.36
CA PRO A 146 -6.33 9.20 -5.47
C PRO A 146 -7.81 9.12 -5.14
N LYS A 147 -8.65 9.65 -6.04
CA LYS A 147 -10.09 9.43 -5.98
C LYS A 147 -10.31 7.97 -6.32
N THR A 148 -10.53 7.12 -5.32
CA THR A 148 -11.11 5.81 -5.56
C THR A 148 -12.63 5.97 -5.65
N GLU A 149 -13.36 4.92 -6.03
CA GLU A 149 -14.84 4.95 -6.04
C GLU A 149 -15.41 5.25 -4.63
N PHE A 150 -14.61 5.02 -3.59
CA PHE A 150 -14.81 5.60 -2.27
C PHE A 150 -14.08 6.95 -2.18
N ASP A 151 -14.79 8.00 -1.77
CA ASP A 151 -14.14 9.28 -1.46
C ASP A 151 -13.03 9.02 -0.42
N PRO A 152 -11.78 9.49 -0.58
CA PRO A 152 -10.76 9.40 0.46
C PRO A 152 -11.18 9.98 1.82
N SER A 153 -12.22 10.83 1.86
CA SER A 153 -12.87 11.27 3.10
C SER A 153 -13.62 10.14 3.85
N SER A 154 -13.91 9.03 3.18
CA SER A 154 -14.56 7.84 3.73
C SER A 154 -13.58 6.95 4.50
N PHE A 155 -12.28 7.18 4.34
CA PHE A 155 -11.25 6.45 5.06
C PHE A 155 -11.19 6.92 6.51
N VAL A 156 -11.33 5.97 7.43
CA VAL A 156 -10.99 6.18 8.82
C VAL A 156 -9.53 5.77 8.99
N TRP A 157 -8.67 6.75 9.28
CA TRP A 157 -7.26 6.52 9.54
C TRP A 157 -7.09 6.02 10.97
N GLY A 158 -6.66 4.77 11.08
CA GLY A 158 -6.29 4.13 12.33
C GLY A 158 -4.79 4.20 12.61
N LEU A 159 -4.47 3.76 13.81
CA LEU A 159 -3.18 3.61 14.49
C LEU A 159 -1.94 4.22 13.78
N GLU A 160 -1.45 5.30 14.38
CA GLU A 160 -0.14 5.89 14.14
C GLU A 160 0.90 5.16 14.99
N VAL A 161 1.87 4.49 14.34
CA VAL A 161 3.06 3.96 15.02
C VAL A 161 4.21 4.90 14.71
N THR A 162 4.61 5.69 15.70
CA THR A 162 5.79 6.57 15.66
C THR A 162 6.86 6.05 16.61
N LYS A 163 8.13 6.30 16.28
CA LYS A 163 9.25 6.10 17.20
C LYS A 163 9.44 7.29 18.13
#